data_AF-A0A7S2WCC6-F1
#
_entry.id   AF-A0A7S2WCC6-F1
#
_cell.length_a   1.000
_cell.length_b   1.000
_cell.length_c   1.000
_cell.angle_alpha   90.00
_cell.angle_beta   90.00
_cell.angle_gamma   90.00
#
_symmetry.space_group_name_H-M   'P 1'
#
loop_
_entity.id
_entity.type
_entity.pdbx_description
1 polymer ?
#
loop_
_entity_poly.entity_id
_entity_poly.type
_entity_poly.pdbx_seq_one_letter_code
_entity_poly.pdbx_strand_id
1 'polypeptide(L)'
;VRVFTGTQFPWYITAGGFVFITAVGCVVVPLLFPGTAWYMVLISYLVCPLFAIPNAYMCGLTDWDLSSTFGKLAIFIFATWSASIDPETGIIAGLATCGIVFAGASQAATLMQDFKTGYITRSSPMAMFVAQVAGAAAGCLMAPVAFFIFYDAFAIGDENGPYPAPYGKVYRGMAIIGTEGAEALPTHCLTFCGIFFLLSFILSAARDFTGLLFGEKVGKWAQMLIPIPMCMAIPFYIGASLAVSMCLGSIVKYFWEKNNKDSFDKFYISVASGVIAGDGLFSIPSAVLSMAGVVPPICMSFAKST
;
A
#
# COMPACT_ATOMS: atom_id res chain seq x y z
N VAL A 1 -23.82 -14.24 -8.61
CA VAL A 1 -24.45 -13.23 -7.73
C VAL A 1 -25.11 -13.87 -6.51
N ARG A 2 -26.14 -14.74 -6.65
CA ARG A 2 -26.85 -15.35 -5.49
C ARG A 2 -25.97 -16.06 -4.45
N VAL A 3 -24.88 -16.73 -4.85
CA VAL A 3 -23.96 -17.40 -3.92
C VAL A 3 -23.19 -16.41 -3.06
N PHE A 4 -22.62 -15.37 -3.68
CA PHE A 4 -21.84 -14.33 -2.98
C PHE A 4 -22.72 -13.46 -2.07
N THR A 5 -23.94 -13.13 -2.50
CA THR A 5 -24.87 -12.30 -1.72
C THR A 5 -25.70 -13.10 -0.70
N GLY A 6 -25.77 -14.42 -0.85
CA GLY A 6 -26.59 -15.31 -0.01
C GLY A 6 -25.91 -15.77 1.27
N THR A 7 -24.58 -15.72 1.33
CA THR A 7 -23.78 -15.99 2.54
C THR A 7 -23.20 -14.68 3.06
N GLN A 8 -23.97 -13.94 3.86
CA GLN A 8 -23.46 -12.76 4.54
C GLN A 8 -22.57 -13.20 5.71
N PHE A 9 -21.33 -12.68 5.75
CA PHE A 9 -20.42 -12.92 6.86
C PHE A 9 -21.01 -12.25 8.12
N PRO A 10 -21.21 -12.99 9.23
CA PRO A 10 -21.84 -12.41 10.40
C PRO A 10 -20.98 -11.29 11.01
N TRP A 11 -21.53 -10.08 11.11
CA TRP A 11 -20.79 -8.89 11.55
C TRP A 11 -20.17 -9.03 12.95
N TYR A 12 -20.80 -9.81 13.83
CA TYR A 12 -20.32 -10.06 15.19
C TYR A 12 -19.03 -10.89 15.21
N ILE A 13 -18.80 -11.76 14.22
CA ILE A 13 -17.54 -12.53 14.11
C ILE A 13 -16.40 -11.57 13.75
N THR A 14 -16.64 -10.63 12.83
CA THR A 14 -15.65 -9.62 12.44
C THR A 14 -15.35 -8.68 13.61
N ALA A 15 -16.38 -8.17 14.29
CA ALA A 15 -16.22 -7.29 15.44
C ALA A 15 -15.50 -7.99 16.61
N GLY A 16 -15.92 -9.22 16.94
CA GLY A 16 -15.28 -10.03 17.98
C GLY A 16 -13.84 -10.40 17.64
N GLY A 17 -13.57 -10.76 16.38
CA GLY A 17 -12.23 -11.05 15.88
C GLY A 17 -11.32 -9.83 15.95
N PHE A 18 -11.82 -8.64 15.57
CA PHE A 18 -11.07 -7.39 15.69
C PHE A 18 -10.70 -7.10 17.15
N VAL A 19 -11.68 -7.13 18.07
CA VAL A 19 -11.43 -6.89 19.50
C VAL A 19 -10.42 -7.90 20.07
N PHE A 20 -10.56 -9.18 19.72
CA PHE A 20 -9.66 -10.23 20.16
C PHE A 20 -8.23 -10.01 19.65
N ILE A 21 -8.05 -9.75 18.36
CA ILE A 21 -6.72 -9.52 17.77
C ILE A 21 -6.09 -8.23 18.30
N THR A 22 -6.88 -7.17 18.50
CA THR A 22 -6.38 -5.94 19.13
C THR A 22 -5.93 -6.20 20.58
N ALA A 23 -6.69 -6.97 21.37
CA ALA A 23 -6.30 -7.32 22.74
C ALA A 23 -5.00 -8.13 22.76
N VAL A 24 -4.88 -9.14 21.90
CA VAL A 24 -3.64 -9.93 21.75
C VAL A 24 -2.48 -9.03 21.32
N GLY A 25 -2.69 -8.15 20.34
CA GLY A 25 -1.68 -7.20 19.87
C GLY A 25 -1.19 -6.27 20.97
N CYS A 26 -2.09 -5.76 21.82
CA CYS A 26 -1.74 -4.91 22.97
C CYS A 26 -0.83 -5.59 23.99
N VAL A 27 -0.81 -6.93 24.04
CA VAL A 27 0.08 -7.71 24.92
C VAL A 27 1.34 -8.13 24.18
N VAL A 28 1.22 -8.68 22.97
CA VAL A 28 2.33 -9.28 22.23
C VAL A 28 3.28 -8.23 21.66
N VAL A 29 2.78 -7.13 21.10
CA VAL A 29 3.63 -6.10 20.46
C VAL A 29 4.59 -5.44 21.45
N PRO A 30 4.17 -5.02 22.66
CA PRO A 30 5.11 -4.49 23.66
C PRO A 30 6.16 -5.50 24.13
N LEU A 31 5.86 -6.80 24.12
CA LEU A 31 6.81 -7.86 24.47
C LEU A 31 7.86 -8.06 23.37
N LEU A 32 7.46 -7.94 22.10
CA LEU A 32 8.37 -8.07 20.96
C LEU A 32 9.20 -6.81 20.71
N PHE A 33 8.62 -5.63 20.96
CA PHE A 33 9.23 -4.34 20.69
C PHE A 33 9.27 -3.47 21.96
N PRO A 34 10.26 -3.70 22.84
CA PRO A 34 10.45 -2.90 24.04
C PRO A 34 10.51 -1.41 23.70
N GLY A 35 9.65 -0.60 24.32
CA GLY A 35 9.46 0.81 24.01
C GLY A 35 8.12 1.14 23.35
N THR A 36 7.40 0.15 22.82
CA THR A 36 6.03 0.36 22.31
C THR A 36 5.01 0.10 23.42
N ALA A 37 4.44 1.15 24.01
CA ALA A 37 3.44 0.95 25.07
C ALA A 37 2.12 0.36 24.52
N TRP A 38 1.43 -0.45 25.33
CA TRP A 38 0.18 -1.13 24.94
C TRP A 38 -0.90 -0.16 24.44
N TYR A 39 -0.96 1.05 25.00
CA TYR A 39 -1.95 2.05 24.61
C TYR A 39 -1.64 2.65 23.23
N MET A 40 -0.38 2.71 22.82
CA MET A 40 -0.01 3.15 21.46
C MET A 40 -0.45 2.11 20.43
N VAL A 41 -0.28 0.83 20.76
CA VAL A 41 -0.77 -0.30 19.96
C VAL A 41 -2.30 -0.22 19.83
N LEU A 42 -3.02 -0.04 20.94
CA LEU A 42 -4.47 0.11 20.94
C LEU A 42 -4.93 1.25 20.02
N ILE A 43 -4.34 2.44 20.18
CA ILE A 43 -4.71 3.61 19.35
C ILE A 43 -4.36 3.38 17.88
N SER A 44 -3.23 2.72 17.57
CA SER A 44 -2.86 2.42 16.19
C SER A 44 -3.91 1.52 15.50
N TYR A 45 -4.46 0.53 16.21
CA TYR A 45 -5.57 -0.29 15.70
C TYR A 45 -6.86 0.50 15.53
N LEU A 46 -7.19 1.39 16.46
CA LEU A 46 -8.41 2.21 16.39
C LEU A 46 -8.37 3.24 15.26
N VAL A 47 -7.19 3.78 14.96
CA VAL A 47 -6.98 4.75 13.87
C VAL A 47 -6.85 4.04 12.52
N CYS A 48 -6.45 2.78 12.49
CA CYS A 48 -6.21 2.02 11.26
C CYS A 48 -7.38 2.08 10.24
N PRO A 49 -8.68 1.96 10.63
CA PRO A 49 -9.80 2.11 9.71
C PRO A 49 -9.83 3.44 8.95
N LEU A 50 -9.36 4.53 9.57
CA LEU A 50 -9.31 5.86 8.94
C LEU A 50 -8.36 5.88 7.73
N PHE A 51 -7.31 5.06 7.74
CA PHE A 51 -6.38 4.91 6.62
C PHE A 51 -6.77 3.75 5.69
N ALA A 52 -7.34 2.68 6.24
CA ALA A 52 -7.72 1.50 5.48
C ALA A 52 -8.84 1.77 4.46
N ILE A 53 -9.85 2.57 4.81
CA ILE A 53 -10.96 2.91 3.91
C ILE A 53 -10.49 3.67 2.66
N PRO A 54 -9.79 4.82 2.77
CA PRO A 54 -9.32 5.54 1.60
C PRO A 54 -8.29 4.72 0.81
N ASN A 55 -7.46 3.90 1.47
CA ASN A 55 -6.53 3.01 0.80
C ASN A 55 -7.25 1.96 -0.05
N ALA A 56 -8.26 1.28 0.50
CA ALA A 56 -9.04 0.28 -0.23
C ALA A 56 -9.83 0.90 -1.39
N TYR A 57 -10.37 2.12 -1.21
CA TYR A 57 -11.03 2.86 -2.28
C TYR A 57 -10.06 3.21 -3.42
N MET A 58 -8.89 3.73 -3.07
CA MET A 58 -7.85 4.08 -4.03
C MET A 58 -7.36 2.85 -4.78
N CYS A 59 -7.08 1.76 -4.06
CA CYS A 59 -6.71 0.47 -4.65
C CYS A 59 -7.78 -0.03 -5.61
N GLY A 60 -9.06 0.10 -5.25
CA GLY A 60 -10.17 -0.22 -6.16
C GLY A 60 -10.23 0.63 -7.43
N LEU A 61 -9.69 1.86 -7.43
CA LEU A 61 -9.66 2.77 -8.59
C LEU A 61 -8.42 2.60 -9.47
N THR A 62 -7.25 2.40 -8.86
CA THR A 62 -5.95 2.44 -9.54
C THR A 62 -5.22 1.11 -9.57
N ASP A 63 -5.74 0.10 -8.88
CA ASP A 63 -5.07 -1.17 -8.60
C ASP A 63 -3.77 -1.00 -7.80
N TRP A 64 -3.65 0.09 -7.03
CA TRP A 64 -2.45 0.42 -6.27
C TRP A 64 -2.68 0.38 -4.77
N ASP A 65 -1.70 -0.10 -3.98
CA ASP A 65 -1.74 -0.05 -2.51
C ASP A 65 -0.78 1.01 -1.96
N LEU A 66 -1.31 2.01 -1.25
CA LEU A 66 -0.55 3.09 -0.60
C LEU A 66 -0.37 2.86 0.92
N SER A 67 -0.60 1.63 1.41
CA SER A 67 -0.37 1.23 2.80
C SER A 67 0.99 1.68 3.34
N SER A 68 2.06 1.59 2.53
CA SER A 68 3.42 2.06 2.88
C SER A 68 3.47 3.54 3.26
N THR A 69 2.69 4.38 2.58
CA THR A 69 2.63 5.82 2.84
C THR A 69 1.89 6.10 4.14
N PHE A 70 0.77 5.42 4.39
CA PHE A 70 0.03 5.56 5.64
C PHE A 70 0.84 5.04 6.85
N GLY A 71 1.58 3.94 6.68
CA GLY A 71 2.51 3.46 7.69
C GLY A 71 3.58 4.50 8.03
N LYS A 72 4.19 5.13 7.03
CA LYS A 72 5.18 6.20 7.25
C LYS A 72 4.59 7.43 7.96
N LEU A 73 3.34 7.79 7.66
CA LEU A 73 2.64 8.85 8.42
C LEU A 73 2.43 8.47 9.88
N ALA A 74 2.11 7.20 10.15
CA ALA A 74 2.00 6.69 11.51
C ALA A 74 3.34 6.81 12.27
N ILE A 75 4.49 6.57 11.62
CA ILE A 75 5.82 6.79 12.23
C ILE A 75 5.92 8.19 12.79
N PHE A 76 5.62 9.23 12.00
CA PHE A 76 5.74 10.63 12.47
C PHE A 76 4.89 10.88 13.72
N ILE A 77 3.65 10.37 13.77
CA ILE A 77 2.74 10.59 14.89
C ILE A 77 3.21 9.84 16.14
N PHE A 78 3.44 8.53 16.02
CA PHE A 78 3.74 7.67 17.17
C PHE A 78 5.20 7.77 17.63
N ALA A 79 6.15 8.03 16.73
CA ALA A 79 7.54 8.27 17.12
C ALA A 79 7.68 9.57 17.90
N THR A 80 7.06 10.68 17.44
CA THR A 80 7.05 11.95 18.17
C THR A 80 6.39 11.77 19.55
N TRP A 81 5.24 11.09 19.59
CA TRP A 81 4.50 10.89 20.83
C TRP A 81 5.29 10.04 21.83
N SER A 82 5.89 8.93 21.39
CA SER A 82 6.70 8.09 22.27
C SER A 82 7.98 8.79 22.71
N ALA A 83 8.65 9.54 21.82
CA ALA A 83 9.82 10.34 22.16
C ALA A 83 9.53 11.45 23.18
N SER A 84 8.32 12.02 23.20
CA SER A 84 7.93 13.00 24.23
C SER A 84 7.80 12.42 25.64
N ILE A 85 7.67 11.09 25.75
CA ILE A 85 7.60 10.37 27.02
C ILE A 85 9.00 9.87 27.37
N ASP A 86 9.64 9.18 26.42
CA ASP A 86 11.00 8.66 26.53
C ASP A 86 11.69 8.74 25.15
N PRO A 87 12.73 9.59 25.00
CA PRO A 87 13.45 9.78 23.73
C PRO A 87 14.00 8.48 23.13
N GLU A 88 14.40 7.50 23.95
CA GLU A 88 15.01 6.26 23.45
C GLU A 88 13.98 5.31 22.83
N THR A 89 12.71 5.43 23.22
CA THR A 89 11.62 4.54 22.77
C THR A 89 11.00 4.97 21.43
N GLY A 90 11.21 6.22 21.03
CA GLY A 90 10.52 6.84 19.91
C GLY A 90 10.68 6.10 18.58
N ILE A 91 11.91 5.66 18.28
CA ILE A 91 12.21 4.96 17.02
C ILE A 91 11.50 3.61 16.96
N ILE A 92 11.58 2.82 18.03
CA ILE A 92 11.01 1.47 18.09
C ILE A 92 9.48 1.56 18.05
N ALA A 93 8.88 2.44 18.85
CA ALA A 93 7.43 2.63 18.88
C ALA A 93 6.87 3.13 17.54
N GLY A 94 7.55 4.08 16.88
CA GLY A 94 7.17 4.56 15.55
C GLY A 94 7.21 3.47 14.48
N LEU A 95 8.26 2.64 14.48
CA LEU A 95 8.39 1.53 13.53
C LEU A 95 7.38 0.40 13.79
N ALA A 96 7.12 0.05 15.06
CA ALA A 96 6.16 -0.97 15.42
C ALA A 96 4.74 -0.58 15.04
N THR A 97 4.32 0.64 15.39
CA THR A 97 3.00 1.19 15.05
C THR A 97 2.82 1.41 13.53
N CYS A 98 3.89 1.78 12.82
CA CYS A 98 3.92 1.77 11.36
C CYS A 98 3.58 0.40 10.79
N GLY A 99 4.20 -0.67 11.30
CA GLY A 99 3.89 -2.04 10.88
C GLY A 99 2.41 -2.39 11.05
N ILE A 100 1.79 -1.97 12.16
CA ILE A 100 0.37 -2.21 12.43
C ILE A 100 -0.52 -1.47 11.42
N VAL A 101 -0.31 -0.16 11.24
CA VAL A 101 -1.11 0.65 10.31
C VAL A 101 -0.90 0.21 8.86
N PHE A 102 0.35 -0.09 8.49
CA PHE A 102 0.70 -0.63 7.18
C PHE A 102 -0.06 -1.93 6.89
N ALA A 103 0.06 -2.92 7.79
CA ALA A 103 -0.57 -4.22 7.61
C ALA A 103 -2.09 -4.10 7.56
N GLY A 104 -2.70 -3.32 8.47
CA GLY A 104 -4.15 -3.16 8.49
C GLY A 104 -4.70 -2.44 7.26
N ALA A 105 -4.02 -1.39 6.77
CA ALA A 105 -4.42 -0.69 5.55
C ALA A 105 -4.25 -1.56 4.30
N SER A 106 -3.15 -2.32 4.22
CA SER A 106 -2.87 -3.24 3.10
C SER A 106 -3.90 -4.38 3.06
N GLN A 107 -4.16 -5.03 4.19
CA GLN A 107 -5.13 -6.13 4.26
C GLN A 107 -6.55 -5.70 3.90
N ALA A 108 -6.95 -4.48 4.23
CA ALA A 108 -8.26 -3.96 3.81
C ALA A 108 -8.37 -3.80 2.28
N ALA A 109 -7.29 -3.34 1.63
CA ALA A 109 -7.23 -3.21 0.18
C ALA A 109 -7.23 -4.59 -0.51
N THR A 110 -6.39 -5.52 -0.05
CA THR A 110 -6.34 -6.89 -0.57
C THR A 110 -7.68 -7.60 -0.38
N LEU A 111 -8.31 -7.48 0.79
CA LEU A 111 -9.62 -8.09 1.06
C LEU A 111 -10.72 -7.54 0.13
N MET A 112 -10.67 -6.25 -0.19
CA MET A 112 -11.59 -5.63 -1.16
C MET A 112 -11.38 -6.21 -2.58
N GLN A 113 -10.14 -6.34 -3.03
CA GLN A 113 -9.79 -6.95 -4.33
C GLN A 113 -10.22 -8.43 -4.39
N ASP A 114 -9.97 -9.18 -3.33
CA ASP A 114 -10.35 -10.59 -3.23
C ASP A 114 -11.87 -10.74 -3.28
N PHE A 115 -12.62 -9.91 -2.53
CA PHE A 115 -14.09 -9.94 -2.59
C PHE A 115 -14.62 -9.57 -3.97
N LYS A 116 -13.99 -8.62 -4.67
CA LYS A 116 -14.34 -8.28 -6.05
C LYS A 116 -14.10 -9.47 -6.98
N THR A 117 -12.97 -10.15 -6.85
CA THR A 117 -12.63 -11.33 -7.62
C THR A 117 -13.59 -12.48 -7.32
N GLY A 118 -13.92 -12.72 -6.05
CA GLY A 118 -14.92 -13.68 -5.61
C GLY A 118 -16.30 -13.39 -6.19
N TYR A 119 -16.70 -12.11 -6.25
CA TYR A 119 -17.95 -11.69 -6.87
C TYR A 119 -17.98 -11.98 -8.38
N ILE A 120 -16.90 -11.70 -9.11
CA ILE A 120 -16.79 -11.94 -10.56
C ILE A 120 -16.77 -13.44 -10.87
N THR A 121 -15.97 -14.22 -10.12
CA THR A 121 -15.83 -15.67 -10.28
C THR A 121 -17.02 -16.47 -9.71
N ARG A 122 -17.93 -15.80 -9.00
CA ARG A 122 -19.08 -16.41 -8.29
C ARG A 122 -18.65 -17.41 -7.20
N SER A 123 -17.49 -17.18 -6.61
CA SER A 123 -16.95 -17.98 -5.52
C SER A 123 -17.64 -17.70 -4.18
N SER A 124 -17.53 -18.63 -3.24
CA SER A 124 -18.09 -18.47 -1.89
C SER A 124 -17.21 -17.54 -1.03
N PRO A 125 -17.76 -16.46 -0.43
CA PRO A 125 -17.04 -15.59 0.51
C PRO A 125 -16.44 -16.33 1.71
N MET A 126 -17.12 -17.36 2.22
CA MET A 126 -16.63 -18.14 3.36
C MET A 126 -15.41 -18.98 3.00
N ALA A 127 -15.44 -19.64 1.83
CA ALA A 127 -14.29 -20.39 1.35
C ALA A 127 -13.08 -19.47 1.14
N MET A 128 -13.32 -18.25 0.63
CA MET A 128 -12.29 -17.24 0.44
C MET A 128 -11.68 -16.79 1.78
N PHE A 129 -12.52 -16.49 2.77
CA PHE A 129 -12.05 -16.11 4.12
C PHE A 129 -11.23 -17.23 4.77
N VAL A 130 -11.68 -18.48 4.70
CA VAL A 130 -10.93 -19.62 5.26
C VAL A 130 -9.59 -19.79 4.55
N ALA A 131 -9.54 -19.64 3.22
CA ALA A 131 -8.30 -19.69 2.46
C ALA A 131 -7.34 -18.55 2.84
N GLN A 132 -7.85 -17.34 3.04
CA GLN A 132 -7.04 -16.21 3.52
C GLN A 132 -6.48 -16.45 4.93
N VAL A 133 -7.28 -16.97 5.86
CA VAL A 133 -6.80 -17.29 7.22
C VAL A 133 -5.73 -18.38 7.16
N ALA A 134 -5.92 -19.42 6.34
CA ALA A 134 -4.91 -20.47 6.15
C ALA A 134 -3.62 -19.91 5.51
N GLY A 135 -3.75 -19.05 4.49
CA GLY A 135 -2.62 -18.38 3.84
C GLY A 135 -1.87 -17.45 4.79
N ALA A 136 -2.59 -16.67 5.60
CA ALA A 136 -2.01 -15.81 6.62
C ALA A 136 -1.24 -16.63 7.67
N ALA A 137 -1.83 -17.73 8.15
CA ALA A 137 -1.16 -18.62 9.11
C ALA A 137 0.12 -19.23 8.53
N ALA A 138 0.08 -19.69 7.28
CA ALA A 138 1.28 -20.18 6.58
C ALA A 138 2.33 -19.07 6.42
N GLY A 139 1.91 -17.86 6.04
CA GLY A 139 2.78 -16.68 5.93
C GLY A 139 3.45 -16.29 7.24
N CYS A 140 2.73 -16.36 8.37
CA CYS A 140 3.28 -16.11 9.70
C CYS A 140 4.40 -17.09 10.08
N LEU A 141 4.45 -18.29 9.49
CA LEU A 141 5.52 -19.25 9.70
C LEU A 141 6.64 -19.09 8.66
N MET A 142 6.28 -18.98 7.39
CA MET A 142 7.25 -18.94 6.29
C MET A 142 8.06 -17.64 6.26
N ALA A 143 7.43 -16.49 6.53
CA ALA A 143 8.12 -15.20 6.43
C ALA A 143 9.25 -15.03 7.47
N PRO A 144 9.06 -15.33 8.77
CA PRO A 144 10.15 -15.29 9.73
C PRO A 144 11.23 -16.32 9.43
N VAL A 145 10.86 -17.55 9.04
CA VAL A 145 11.84 -18.60 8.70
C VAL A 145 12.71 -18.16 7.53
N ALA A 146 12.11 -17.64 6.46
CA ALA A 146 12.86 -17.09 5.34
C ALA A 146 13.76 -15.93 5.78
N PHE A 147 13.23 -14.98 6.57
CA PHE A 147 14.02 -13.87 7.09
C PHE A 147 15.25 -14.33 7.88
N PHE A 148 15.09 -15.26 8.83
CA PHE A 148 16.20 -15.76 9.65
C PHE A 148 17.22 -16.55 8.84
N ILE A 149 16.80 -17.32 7.83
CA ILE A 149 17.75 -17.99 6.90
C ILE A 149 18.65 -16.96 6.22
N PHE A 150 18.09 -15.86 5.69
CA PHE A 150 18.89 -14.82 5.06
C PHE A 150 19.73 -14.04 6.08
N TYR A 151 19.18 -13.80 7.27
CA TYR A 151 19.84 -13.05 8.34
C TYR A 151 21.08 -13.78 8.87
N ASP A 152 20.99 -15.11 9.00
CA ASP A 152 22.11 -15.94 9.46
C ASP A 152 23.12 -16.23 8.34
N ALA A 153 22.67 -16.34 7.09
CA ALA A 153 23.53 -16.66 5.94
C ALA A 153 24.28 -15.44 5.39
N PHE A 154 23.74 -14.23 5.53
CA PHE A 154 24.30 -13.01 4.94
C PHE A 154 24.28 -11.85 5.91
N ALA A 155 25.26 -10.94 5.78
CA ALA A 155 25.25 -9.66 6.49
C ALA A 155 24.20 -8.70 5.89
N ILE A 156 22.93 -8.92 6.22
CA ILE A 156 21.82 -8.06 5.77
C ILE A 156 22.06 -6.63 6.27
N GLY A 157 22.01 -5.67 5.34
CA GLY A 157 22.16 -4.25 5.67
C GLY A 157 23.56 -3.67 5.44
N ASP A 158 24.55 -4.50 5.12
CA ASP A 158 25.85 -4.02 4.63
C ASP A 158 25.68 -3.30 3.29
N GLU A 159 26.30 -2.11 3.15
CA GLU A 159 26.23 -1.29 1.93
C GLU A 159 26.98 -1.90 0.76
N ASN A 160 28.05 -2.63 1.05
CA ASN A 160 28.90 -3.26 0.05
C ASN A 160 28.57 -4.76 -0.11
N GLY A 161 27.61 -5.26 0.66
CA GLY A 161 27.16 -6.64 0.63
C GLY A 161 26.14 -6.91 -0.49
N PRO A 162 25.84 -8.20 -0.75
CA PRO A 162 24.86 -8.59 -1.76
C PRO A 162 23.41 -8.24 -1.39
N TYR A 163 23.12 -7.99 -0.10
CA TYR A 163 21.79 -7.69 0.42
C TYR A 163 21.77 -6.39 1.23
N PRO A 164 21.94 -5.23 0.58
CA PRO A 164 21.71 -3.96 1.26
C PRO A 164 20.23 -3.88 1.68
N ALA A 165 19.96 -3.28 2.85
CA ALA A 165 18.60 -3.09 3.37
C ALA A 165 18.13 -1.63 3.18
N PRO A 166 17.95 -1.13 1.93
CA PRO A 166 17.72 0.28 1.66
C PRO A 166 16.42 0.79 2.30
N TYR A 167 15.35 -0.02 2.26
CA TYR A 167 14.10 0.34 2.92
C TYR A 167 14.26 0.43 4.43
N GLY A 168 15.01 -0.48 5.07
CA GLY A 168 15.29 -0.40 6.51
C GLY A 168 15.89 0.94 6.92
N LYS A 169 16.83 1.46 6.12
CA LYS A 169 17.43 2.79 6.34
C LYS A 169 16.42 3.93 6.18
N VAL A 170 15.58 3.86 5.14
CA VAL A 170 14.53 4.87 4.91
C VAL A 170 13.55 4.92 6.08
N TYR A 171 13.02 3.77 6.51
CA TYR A 171 12.06 3.70 7.62
C TYR A 171 12.70 4.14 8.94
N ARG A 172 13.94 3.72 9.23
CA ARG A 172 14.69 4.19 10.40
C ARG A 172 14.93 5.70 10.35
N GLY A 173 15.31 6.25 9.20
CA GLY A 173 15.50 7.69 9.02
C GLY A 173 14.22 8.48 9.29
N MET A 174 13.08 8.01 8.78
CA MET A 174 11.77 8.62 9.07
C MET A 174 11.42 8.56 10.55
N ALA A 175 11.78 7.46 11.23
CA ALA A 175 11.56 7.33 12.67
C ALA A 175 12.42 8.30 13.48
N ILE A 176 13.68 8.51 13.09
CA ILE A 176 14.57 9.50 13.73
C ILE A 176 14.01 10.92 13.55
N ILE A 177 13.64 11.30 12.32
CA ILE A 177 13.03 12.61 12.06
C ILE A 177 11.71 12.74 12.86
N GLY A 178 10.93 11.66 12.94
CA GLY A 178 9.74 11.60 13.78
C GLY A 178 10.04 11.84 15.27
N THR A 179 11.12 11.29 15.80
CA THR A 179 11.51 11.53 17.21
C THR A 179 11.99 12.95 17.48
N GLU A 180 12.67 13.57 16.52
CA GLU A 180 13.16 14.96 16.61
C GLU A 180 12.02 15.98 16.40
N GLY A 181 10.88 15.54 15.86
CA GLY A 181 9.67 16.32 15.70
C GLY A 181 9.65 17.20 14.44
N ALA A 182 8.68 18.11 14.39
CA ALA A 182 8.40 18.95 13.22
C ALA A 182 9.57 19.89 12.83
N GLU A 183 10.45 20.22 13.78
CA GLU A 183 11.59 21.12 13.56
C GLU A 183 12.74 20.44 12.77
N ALA A 184 12.80 19.12 12.77
CA ALA A 184 13.77 18.35 11.98
C ALA A 184 13.38 18.23 10.49
N LEU A 185 12.15 18.61 10.13
CA LEU A 185 11.71 18.61 8.74
C LEU A 185 12.33 19.81 7.98
N PRO A 186 12.62 19.66 6.67
CA PRO A 186 13.11 20.76 5.86
C PRO A 186 12.21 22.01 5.93
N THR A 187 12.81 23.20 5.82
CA THR A 187 12.09 24.48 5.84
C THR A 187 10.94 24.46 4.82
N HIS A 188 9.75 24.88 5.25
CA HIS A 188 8.50 24.87 4.48
C HIS A 188 7.87 23.50 4.16
N CYS A 189 8.44 22.37 4.62
CA CYS A 189 7.86 21.04 4.36
C CYS A 189 6.39 20.94 4.79
N LEU A 190 6.08 21.34 6.03
CA LEU A 190 4.70 21.35 6.53
C LEU A 190 3.80 22.33 5.77
N THR A 191 4.35 23.46 5.30
CA THR A 191 3.61 24.41 4.47
C THR A 191 3.21 23.77 3.14
N PHE A 192 4.13 23.08 2.46
CA PHE A 192 3.82 22.33 1.25
C PHE A 192 2.81 21.21 1.50
N CYS A 193 2.95 20.44 2.58
CA CYS A 193 1.97 19.43 2.97
C CYS A 193 0.57 20.03 3.14
N GLY A 194 0.46 21.18 3.83
CA GLY A 194 -0.79 21.91 4.00
C GLY A 194 -1.39 22.42 2.68
N ILE A 195 -0.56 23.02 1.81
CA ILE A 195 -0.98 23.49 0.48
C ILE A 195 -1.50 22.34 -0.37
N PHE A 196 -0.75 21.24 -0.49
CA PHE A 196 -1.16 20.09 -1.28
C PHE A 196 -2.36 19.35 -0.68
N PHE A 197 -2.50 19.33 0.65
CA PHE A 197 -3.69 18.82 1.31
C PHE A 197 -4.92 19.66 0.95
N LEU A 198 -4.83 20.99 1.06
CA LEU A 198 -5.91 21.90 0.69
C LEU A 198 -6.27 21.81 -0.79
N LEU A 199 -5.27 21.77 -1.69
CA LEU A 199 -5.49 21.56 -3.11
C LEU A 199 -6.19 20.22 -3.39
N SER A 200 -5.74 19.14 -2.75
CA SER A 200 -6.34 17.82 -2.90
C SER A 200 -7.79 17.79 -2.38
N PHE A 201 -8.05 18.46 -1.27
CA PHE A 201 -9.38 18.61 -0.70
C PHE A 201 -10.31 19.40 -1.64
N ILE A 202 -9.85 20.55 -2.14
CA ILE A 202 -10.61 21.40 -3.07
C ILE A 202 -10.92 20.65 -4.37
N LEU A 203 -9.93 19.96 -4.96
CA LEU A 203 -10.13 19.19 -6.19
C LEU A 203 -11.12 18.05 -5.99
N SER A 204 -11.00 17.31 -4.88
CA SER A 204 -11.91 16.21 -4.57
C SER A 204 -13.34 16.72 -4.32
N ALA A 205 -13.48 17.80 -3.54
CA ALA A 205 -14.76 18.45 -3.30
C ALA A 205 -15.38 18.97 -4.60
N ALA A 206 -14.61 19.67 -5.44
CA ALA A 206 -15.09 20.15 -6.74
C ALA A 206 -15.60 19.00 -7.62
N ARG A 207 -14.87 17.88 -7.66
CA ARG A 207 -15.28 16.68 -8.42
C ARG A 207 -16.59 16.08 -7.88
N ASP A 208 -16.76 16.03 -6.57
CA ASP A 208 -17.95 15.41 -5.98
C ASP A 208 -19.18 16.35 -6.05
N PHE A 209 -18.98 17.67 -5.89
CA PHE A 209 -20.05 18.67 -6.00
C PHE A 209 -20.45 19.02 -7.44
N THR A 210 -19.58 18.85 -8.43
CA THR A 210 -19.93 19.10 -9.84
C THR A 210 -21.08 18.21 -10.34
N GLY A 211 -21.17 16.97 -9.84
CA GLY A 211 -22.31 16.09 -10.12
C GLY A 211 -23.64 16.59 -9.55
N LEU A 212 -23.60 17.27 -8.40
CA LEU A 212 -24.77 17.83 -7.73
C LEU A 212 -25.20 19.18 -8.31
N LEU A 213 -24.26 20.02 -8.74
CA LEU A 213 -24.52 21.40 -9.18
C LEU A 213 -24.90 21.53 -10.66
N PHE A 214 -24.35 20.70 -11.55
CA PHE A 214 -24.48 20.89 -13.01
C PHE A 214 -25.36 19.83 -13.70
N GLY A 215 -25.97 18.92 -12.95
CA GLY A 215 -26.78 17.81 -13.47
C GLY A 215 -25.95 16.65 -14.06
N GLU A 216 -26.56 15.48 -14.26
CA GLU A 216 -25.83 14.23 -14.53
C GLU A 216 -24.89 14.27 -15.75
N LYS A 217 -25.28 14.93 -16.85
CA LYS A 217 -24.49 14.92 -18.09
C LYS A 217 -23.28 15.86 -18.02
N VAL A 218 -23.49 17.10 -17.58
CA VAL A 218 -22.41 18.11 -17.46
C VAL A 218 -21.50 17.77 -16.28
N GLY A 219 -22.07 17.27 -15.18
CA GLY A 219 -21.33 16.78 -14.03
C GLY A 219 -20.37 15.64 -14.38
N LYS A 220 -20.82 14.61 -15.12
CA LYS A 220 -19.94 13.52 -15.58
C LYS A 220 -18.80 14.01 -16.46
N TRP A 221 -19.06 14.99 -17.33
CA TRP A 221 -18.02 15.56 -18.20
C TRP A 221 -16.99 16.37 -17.41
N ALA A 222 -17.45 17.20 -16.46
CA ALA A 222 -16.58 17.94 -15.54
C ALA A 222 -15.75 17.00 -14.65
N GLN A 223 -16.33 15.92 -14.15
CA GLN A 223 -15.63 14.91 -13.34
C GLN A 223 -14.51 14.21 -14.09
N MET A 224 -14.64 14.01 -15.41
CA MET A 224 -13.57 13.44 -16.23
C MET A 224 -12.38 14.38 -16.44
N LEU A 225 -12.59 15.69 -16.32
CA LEU A 225 -11.53 16.70 -16.47
C LEU A 225 -10.79 16.98 -15.17
N ILE A 226 -11.44 16.76 -14.01
CA ILE A 226 -10.83 17.00 -12.70
C ILE A 226 -9.94 15.80 -12.34
N PRO A 227 -8.61 15.99 -12.23
CA PRO A 227 -7.72 14.90 -11.91
C PRO A 227 -7.94 14.42 -10.48
N ILE A 228 -7.71 13.13 -10.25
CA ILE A 228 -7.80 12.53 -8.92
C ILE A 228 -6.46 12.77 -8.21
N PRO A 229 -6.40 13.58 -7.13
CA PRO A 229 -5.14 13.96 -6.50
C PRO A 229 -4.32 12.75 -6.02
N MET A 230 -4.99 11.73 -5.49
CA MET A 230 -4.32 10.49 -5.08
C MET A 230 -3.64 9.76 -6.25
N CYS A 231 -4.27 9.70 -7.44
CA CYS A 231 -3.64 9.10 -8.62
C CYS A 231 -2.45 9.92 -9.12
N MET A 232 -2.54 11.25 -9.02
CA MET A 232 -1.43 12.15 -9.38
C MET A 232 -0.22 11.96 -8.48
N ALA A 233 -0.42 11.65 -7.20
CA ALA A 233 0.68 11.51 -6.24
C ALA A 233 1.54 10.25 -6.48
N ILE A 234 0.98 9.18 -7.06
CA ILE A 234 1.67 7.89 -7.24
C ILE A 234 2.95 8.02 -8.09
N PRO A 235 2.94 8.65 -9.28
CA PRO A 235 4.18 8.85 -10.06
C PRO A 235 5.22 9.72 -9.39
N PHE A 236 4.83 10.69 -8.56
CA PHE A 236 5.79 11.49 -7.78
C PHE A 236 6.50 10.67 -6.71
N TYR A 237 5.85 9.61 -6.22
CA TYR A 237 6.42 8.73 -5.20
C TYR A 237 7.35 7.65 -5.80
N ILE A 238 6.99 7.08 -6.96
CA ILE A 238 7.68 5.90 -7.53
C ILE A 238 8.63 6.29 -8.67
N GLY A 239 8.27 7.31 -9.43
CA GLY A 239 9.01 7.77 -10.60
C GLY A 239 8.14 7.94 -11.83
N ALA A 240 8.65 8.75 -12.76
CA ALA A 240 7.95 9.09 -13.99
C ALA A 240 7.75 7.89 -14.94
N SER A 241 8.57 6.84 -14.84
CA SER A 241 8.45 5.64 -15.66
C SER A 241 7.08 4.98 -15.52
N LEU A 242 6.53 4.92 -14.30
CA LEU A 242 5.20 4.39 -14.04
C LEU A 242 4.12 5.21 -14.75
N ALA A 243 4.19 6.54 -14.67
CA ALA A 243 3.26 7.44 -15.35
C ALA A 243 3.27 7.21 -16.88
N VAL A 244 4.46 7.04 -17.46
CA VAL A 244 4.61 6.75 -18.89
C VAL A 244 3.97 5.41 -19.25
N SER A 245 4.22 4.36 -18.47
CA SER A 245 3.62 3.03 -18.69
C SER A 245 2.09 3.06 -18.59
N MET A 246 1.54 3.76 -17.59
CA MET A 246 0.09 3.92 -17.44
C MET A 246 -0.53 4.71 -18.60
N CYS A 247 0.17 5.75 -19.09
CA CYS A 247 -0.27 6.53 -20.26
C CYS A 247 -0.32 5.65 -21.52
N LEU A 248 0.76 4.90 -21.79
CA LEU A 248 0.81 3.97 -22.93
C LEU A 248 -0.29 2.90 -22.84
N GLY A 249 -0.48 2.30 -21.67
CA GLY A 249 -1.56 1.33 -21.43
C GLY A 249 -2.95 1.94 -21.66
N SER A 250 -3.16 3.20 -21.25
CA SER A 250 -4.42 3.92 -21.46
C SER A 250 -4.67 4.24 -22.93
N ILE A 251 -3.64 4.57 -23.70
CA ILE A 251 -3.73 4.77 -25.15
C ILE A 251 -4.14 3.47 -25.85
N VAL A 252 -3.48 2.35 -25.52
CA VAL A 252 -3.82 1.02 -26.07
C VAL A 252 -5.26 0.65 -25.73
N LYS A 253 -5.66 0.85 -24.47
CA LYS A 253 -7.04 0.63 -24.01
C LYS A 253 -8.03 1.45 -24.85
N TYR A 254 -7.79 2.75 -25.02
CA TYR A 254 -8.69 3.65 -25.75
C TYR A 254 -8.87 3.23 -27.21
N PHE A 255 -7.78 2.91 -27.92
CA PHE A 255 -7.87 2.46 -29.31
C PHE A 255 -8.52 1.08 -29.44
N TRP A 256 -8.26 0.16 -28.52
CA TRP A 256 -8.90 -1.17 -28.54
C TRP A 256 -10.40 -1.06 -28.29
N GLU A 257 -10.83 -0.31 -27.27
CA GLU A 257 -12.24 -0.09 -26.98
C GLU A 257 -12.98 0.55 -28.18
N LYS A 258 -12.34 1.51 -28.84
CA LYS A 258 -12.90 2.19 -30.02
C LYS A 258 -13.02 1.28 -31.25
N ASN A 259 -12.04 0.41 -31.47
CA ASN A 259 -11.99 -0.42 -32.68
C ASN A 259 -12.83 -1.69 -32.58
N ASN A 260 -12.89 -2.33 -31.41
CA ASN A 260 -13.63 -3.59 -31.23
C ASN A 260 -14.13 -3.76 -29.78
N LYS A 261 -15.34 -3.26 -29.53
CA LYS A 261 -15.98 -3.29 -28.21
C LYS A 261 -16.24 -4.71 -27.69
N ASP A 262 -16.69 -5.62 -28.56
CA ASP A 262 -16.99 -7.01 -28.18
C ASP A 262 -15.74 -7.77 -27.74
N SER A 263 -14.62 -7.55 -28.42
CA SER A 263 -13.32 -8.12 -28.00
C SER A 263 -12.82 -7.48 -26.71
N PHE A 264 -12.97 -6.16 -26.57
CA PHE A 264 -12.52 -5.43 -25.40
C PHE A 264 -13.22 -5.92 -24.13
N ASP A 265 -14.57 -5.98 -24.14
CA ASP A 265 -15.36 -6.38 -22.98
C ASP A 265 -15.08 -7.83 -22.53
N LYS A 266 -14.64 -8.70 -23.45
CA LYS A 266 -14.30 -10.10 -23.15
C LYS A 266 -12.87 -10.30 -22.68
N PHE A 267 -11.90 -9.61 -23.28
CA PHE A 267 -10.48 -9.96 -23.14
C PHE A 267 -9.64 -8.91 -22.41
N TYR A 268 -10.11 -7.67 -22.25
CA TYR A 268 -9.30 -6.57 -21.70
C TYR A 268 -8.69 -6.93 -20.34
N ILE A 269 -9.52 -7.41 -19.39
CA ILE A 269 -9.06 -7.77 -18.04
C ILE A 269 -8.04 -8.93 -18.10
N SER A 270 -8.26 -9.92 -18.97
CA SER A 270 -7.36 -11.08 -19.10
C SER A 270 -6.02 -10.70 -19.74
N VAL A 271 -6.01 -9.79 -20.71
CA VAL A 271 -4.77 -9.33 -21.35
C VAL A 271 -4.00 -8.39 -20.43
N ALA A 272 -4.68 -7.46 -19.76
CA ALA A 272 -4.05 -6.55 -18.81
C ALA A 272 -3.39 -7.33 -17.65
N SER A 273 -4.10 -8.29 -17.05
CA SER A 273 -3.54 -9.18 -16.02
C SER A 273 -2.39 -10.03 -16.55
N GLY A 274 -2.48 -10.54 -17.78
CA GLY A 274 -1.39 -11.30 -18.41
C GLY A 274 -0.11 -10.46 -18.63
N VAL A 275 -0.23 -9.19 -19.00
CA VAL A 275 0.92 -8.28 -19.15
C VAL A 275 1.57 -7.99 -17.80
N ILE A 276 0.77 -7.72 -16.76
CA ILE A 276 1.27 -7.48 -15.39
C ILE A 276 1.94 -8.74 -14.84
N ALA A 277 1.29 -9.90 -14.95
CA ALA A 277 1.84 -11.17 -14.51
C ALA A 277 3.10 -11.57 -15.30
N GLY A 278 3.13 -11.26 -16.61
CA GLY A 278 4.27 -11.52 -17.47
C GLY A 278 5.52 -10.75 -17.07
N ASP A 279 5.36 -9.46 -16.71
CA ASP A 279 6.46 -8.64 -16.17
C ASP A 279 7.00 -9.23 -14.86
N GLY A 280 6.11 -9.65 -13.96
CA GLY A 280 6.48 -10.35 -12.72
C GLY A 280 7.19 -11.69 -12.98
N LEU A 281 6.70 -12.50 -13.91
CA LEU A 281 7.32 -13.79 -14.27
C LEU A 281 8.71 -13.62 -14.89
N PHE A 282 8.96 -12.52 -15.60
CA PHE A 282 10.26 -12.24 -16.22
C PHE A 282 11.36 -11.97 -15.18
N SER A 283 11.00 -11.67 -13.93
CA SER A 283 11.96 -11.57 -12.82
C SER A 283 12.72 -12.89 -12.58
N ILE A 284 12.10 -14.05 -12.83
CA ILE A 284 12.71 -15.37 -12.59
C ILE A 284 13.85 -15.64 -13.60
N PRO A 285 13.63 -15.57 -14.93
CA PRO A 285 14.73 -15.65 -15.90
C PRO A 285 15.81 -14.59 -15.67
N SER A 286 15.42 -13.34 -15.34
CA SER A 286 16.37 -12.27 -15.05
C SER A 286 17.27 -12.60 -13.85
N ALA A 287 16.70 -13.13 -12.76
CA ALA A 287 17.44 -13.60 -11.60
C ALA A 287 18.39 -14.75 -11.96
N VAL A 288 17.96 -15.72 -12.78
CA VAL A 288 18.80 -16.82 -13.26
C VAL A 288 19.97 -16.31 -14.11
N LEU A 289 19.73 -15.36 -15.03
CA LEU A 289 20.77 -14.73 -15.84
C LEU A 289 21.77 -13.95 -14.97
N SER A 290 21.28 -13.25 -13.95
CA SER A 290 22.12 -12.54 -12.97
C SER A 290 23.00 -13.51 -12.16
N MET A 291 22.43 -14.63 -11.68
CA MET A 291 23.19 -15.69 -11.01
C MET A 291 24.21 -16.37 -11.93
N ALA A 292 23.90 -16.48 -13.23
CA ALA A 292 24.81 -17.01 -14.24
C ALA A 292 25.91 -16.01 -14.66
N GLY A 293 25.95 -14.81 -14.07
CA GLY A 293 26.95 -13.78 -14.37
C GLY A 293 26.83 -13.18 -15.77
N VAL A 294 25.65 -13.29 -16.40
CA VAL A 294 25.41 -12.72 -17.73
C VAL A 294 25.35 -11.21 -17.60
N VAL A 295 26.35 -10.54 -18.15
CA VAL A 295 26.38 -9.07 -18.19
C VAL A 295 25.34 -8.60 -19.22
N PRO A 296 24.39 -7.74 -18.84
CA PRO A 296 23.42 -7.21 -19.79
C PRO A 296 24.17 -6.46 -20.91
N PRO A 297 23.85 -6.71 -22.20
CA PRO A 297 24.57 -6.12 -23.33
C PRO A 297 24.40 -4.59 -23.42
N ILE A 298 23.44 -4.02 -22.68
CA ILE A 298 23.18 -2.59 -22.59
C ILE A 298 23.00 -2.22 -21.11
N CYS A 299 24.01 -1.58 -20.52
CA CYS A 299 23.86 -0.91 -19.23
C CYS A 299 23.36 0.52 -19.46
N MET A 300 22.05 0.76 -19.30
CA MET A 300 21.54 2.13 -19.21
C MET A 300 21.74 2.65 -17.78
N SER A 301 22.84 3.38 -17.57
CA SER A 301 23.06 4.17 -16.36
C SER A 301 22.40 5.53 -16.54
N PHE A 302 21.32 5.80 -15.81
CA PHE A 302 20.80 7.15 -15.67
C PHE A 302 21.72 7.91 -14.70
N ALA A 303 22.66 8.68 -15.25
CA ALA A 303 23.54 9.52 -14.45
C ALA A 303 22.72 10.49 -13.59
N LYS A 304 23.14 10.71 -12.33
CA LYS A 304 22.64 11.82 -11.52
C LYS A 304 22.90 13.12 -12.29
N SER A 305 21.85 13.92 -12.50
CA SER A 305 22.06 15.33 -12.86
C SER A 305 22.90 15.95 -11.75
N THR A 306 24.09 16.40 -12.12
CA THR A 306 24.89 17.36 -11.36
C THR A 306 24.07 18.57 -10.98
#